data_AF-A0A5U3ECJ3-F1
#
_entry.id   AF-A0A5U3ECJ3-F1
#
_cell.length_a   1.000
_cell.length_b   1.000
_cell.length_c   1.000
_cell.angle_alpha   90.00
_cell.angle_beta   90.00
_cell.angle_gamma   90.00
#
_symmetry.space_group_name_H-M   'P 1'
#
loop_
_entity.id
_entity.type
_entity.pdbx_description
1 polymer ?
#
loop_
_entity_poly.entity_id
_entity_poly.type
_entity_poly.pdbx_seq_one_letter_code
_entity_poly.pdbx_strand_id
1 'polypeptide(L)'
;MPDDDSILQPLMQQKTERERSLNRARQQKRKGLVAARFGKIVPIHMLEETKARLEMIAEKTAISRKEQNAAEKRSAVIAELVNQYYIDNILSRKHKNSVLVYDVYNQIWQANFDGKPTDMIARELNNAGIDIPYFDNQSGKIVVESGKWKKVDIETFSDSALVIKMIESNEKKIKKNAK
;
A
#
# COMPACT_ATOMS: atom_id res chain seq x y z
N MET A 1 42.46 -37.30 32.09
CA MET A 1 42.04 -35.89 31.95
C MET A 1 40.86 -35.89 30.99
N PRO A 2 39.71 -35.31 31.30
CA PRO A 2 38.60 -35.26 30.35
C PRO A 2 38.94 -34.23 29.28
N ASP A 3 38.86 -34.64 28.02
CA ASP A 3 39.25 -33.85 26.86
C ASP A 3 38.42 -32.56 26.74
N ASP A 4 39.10 -31.43 26.54
CA ASP A 4 38.48 -30.10 26.33
C ASP A 4 37.44 -30.11 25.18
N ASP A 5 37.59 -31.01 24.21
CA ASP A 5 36.64 -31.23 23.10
C ASP A 5 35.27 -31.78 23.55
N SER A 6 35.21 -32.51 24.67
CA SER A 6 33.98 -33.10 25.21
C SER A 6 33.01 -32.05 25.77
N ILE A 7 33.54 -30.90 26.23
CA ILE A 7 32.76 -29.81 26.84
C ILE A 7 32.38 -28.74 25.81
N LEU A 8 33.20 -28.55 24.77
CA LEU A 8 32.97 -27.55 23.71
C LEU A 8 31.81 -27.89 22.78
N GLN A 9 31.62 -29.17 22.43
CA GLN A 9 30.52 -29.59 21.55
C GLN A 9 29.10 -29.31 22.13
N PRO A 10 28.79 -29.66 23.39
CA PRO A 10 27.50 -29.34 24.02
C PRO A 10 27.23 -27.83 24.10
N LEU A 11 28.26 -27.03 24.39
CA LEU A 11 28.19 -25.57 24.50
C LEU A 11 27.90 -24.91 23.14
N MET A 12 28.53 -25.39 22.06
CA MET A 12 28.24 -24.93 20.70
C MET A 12 26.84 -25.34 20.23
N GLN A 13 26.37 -26.54 20.57
CA GLN A 13 25.00 -26.99 20.29
C GLN A 13 23.97 -26.13 21.03
N GLN A 14 24.17 -25.87 22.32
CA GLN A 14 23.31 -24.97 23.11
C GLN A 14 23.27 -23.55 22.55
N LYS A 15 24.41 -23.01 22.11
CA LYS A 15 24.48 -21.69 21.50
C LYS A 15 23.70 -21.65 20.18
N THR A 16 23.85 -22.68 19.34
CA THR A 16 23.15 -22.80 18.06
C THR A 16 21.64 -22.96 18.25
N GLU A 17 21.20 -23.72 19.25
CA GLU A 17 19.78 -23.88 19.59
C GLU A 17 19.17 -22.60 20.15
N ARG A 18 19.89 -21.87 21.00
CA ARG A 18 19.50 -20.53 21.46
C ARG A 18 19.37 -19.54 20.31
N GLU A 19 20.31 -19.54 19.37
CA GLU A 19 20.23 -18.69 18.18
C GLU A 19 19.03 -19.06 17.28
N ARG A 20 18.76 -20.36 17.09
CA ARG A 20 17.58 -20.84 16.36
C ARG A 20 16.28 -20.43 17.04
N SER A 21 16.17 -20.56 18.36
CA SER A 21 14.96 -20.19 19.10
C SER A 21 14.73 -18.68 19.10
N LEU A 22 15.79 -17.88 19.27
CA LEU A 22 15.73 -16.41 19.14
C LEU A 22 15.34 -16.00 17.72
N ASN A 23 15.87 -16.65 16.69
CA ASN A 23 15.48 -16.38 15.30
C ASN A 23 14.02 -16.73 15.02
N ARG A 24 13.52 -17.86 15.55
CA ARG A 24 12.09 -18.21 15.47
C ARG A 24 11.22 -17.17 16.16
N ALA A 25 11.58 -16.74 17.38
CA ALA A 25 10.84 -15.72 18.12
C ALA A 25 10.83 -14.37 17.37
N ARG A 26 11.97 -13.97 16.80
CA ARG A 26 12.08 -12.76 15.95
C ARG A 26 11.20 -12.88 14.71
N GLN A 27 11.22 -14.02 14.02
CA GLN A 27 10.36 -14.25 12.86
C GLN A 27 8.88 -14.22 13.24
N GLN A 28 8.49 -14.82 14.37
CA GLN A 28 7.11 -14.82 14.84
C GLN A 28 6.64 -13.41 15.21
N LYS A 29 7.50 -12.62 15.88
CA LYS A 29 7.21 -11.20 16.16
C LYS A 29 7.06 -10.39 14.87
N ARG A 30 7.97 -10.56 13.90
CA ARG A 30 7.87 -9.90 12.58
C ARG A 30 6.59 -10.28 11.83
N LYS A 31 6.24 -11.57 11.81
CA LYS A 31 4.99 -12.08 11.24
C LYS A 31 3.77 -11.44 11.91
N GLY A 32 3.79 -11.32 13.24
CA GLY A 32 2.72 -10.68 14.00
C GLY A 32 2.54 -9.20 13.65
N LEU A 33 3.64 -8.44 13.51
CA LEU A 33 3.60 -7.03 13.12
C LEU A 33 3.04 -6.83 11.71
N VAL A 34 3.53 -7.62 10.74
CA VAL A 34 3.01 -7.59 9.37
C VAL A 34 1.54 -7.97 9.36
N ALA A 35 1.13 -8.98 10.13
CA ALA A 35 -0.25 -9.43 10.15
C ALA A 35 -1.21 -8.41 10.79
N ALA A 36 -0.76 -7.67 11.80
CA ALA A 36 -1.55 -6.60 12.41
C ALA A 36 -1.85 -5.46 11.43
N ARG A 37 -0.91 -5.17 10.52
CA ARG A 37 -1.02 -4.07 9.56
C ARG A 37 -1.67 -4.46 8.23
N PHE A 38 -1.36 -5.65 7.73
CA PHE A 38 -1.78 -6.10 6.39
C PHE A 38 -2.81 -7.25 6.42
N GLY A 39 -3.21 -7.72 7.60
CA GLY A 39 -4.14 -8.82 7.77
C GLY A 39 -3.48 -10.20 7.76
N LYS A 40 -4.27 -11.25 7.58
CA LYS A 40 -3.78 -12.64 7.66
C LYS A 40 -2.73 -12.93 6.58
N ILE A 41 -1.66 -13.63 6.96
CA ILE A 41 -0.62 -14.05 6.02
C ILE A 41 -1.22 -14.97 4.95
N VAL A 42 -1.04 -14.60 3.68
CA VAL A 42 -1.37 -15.41 2.50
C VAL A 42 -0.05 -15.80 1.81
N PRO A 43 0.31 -17.10 1.75
CA PRO A 43 1.49 -17.53 1.01
C PRO A 43 1.24 -17.42 -0.49
N ILE A 44 2.14 -16.73 -1.20
CA ILE A 44 2.11 -16.58 -2.66
C ILE A 44 3.37 -17.27 -3.20
N HIS A 45 3.18 -18.29 -4.03
CA HIS A 45 4.27 -18.91 -4.78
C HIS A 45 4.56 -18.08 -6.02
N MET A 46 5.83 -17.73 -6.24
CA MET A 46 6.26 -16.91 -7.37
C MET A 46 7.56 -17.46 -7.94
N LEU A 47 7.71 -17.39 -9.26
CA LEU A 47 8.97 -17.64 -9.95
C LEU A 47 10.01 -16.59 -9.51
N GLU A 48 11.28 -16.97 -9.48
CA GLU A 48 12.36 -16.06 -9.07
C GLU A 48 12.46 -14.82 -9.96
N GLU A 49 12.18 -14.93 -11.26
CA GLU A 49 12.11 -13.78 -12.17
C GLU A 49 11.00 -12.79 -11.78
N THR A 50 9.81 -13.30 -11.43
CA THR A 50 8.68 -12.47 -10.99
C THR A 50 8.98 -11.79 -9.66
N LYS A 51 9.63 -12.51 -8.75
CA LYS A 51 10.10 -11.96 -7.47
C LYS A 51 11.11 -10.84 -7.69
N ALA A 52 12.07 -11.01 -8.61
CA ALA A 52 13.04 -9.96 -8.95
C ALA A 52 12.34 -8.71 -9.51
N ARG A 53 11.33 -8.89 -10.37
CA ARG A 53 10.49 -7.77 -10.87
C ARG A 53 9.76 -7.06 -9.73
N LEU A 54 9.22 -7.80 -8.77
CA LEU A 54 8.58 -7.20 -7.59
C LEU A 54 9.56 -6.37 -6.75
N GLU A 55 10.81 -6.82 -6.55
CA GLU A 55 11.81 -6.00 -5.85
C GLU A 55 12.10 -4.69 -6.59
N MET A 56 12.29 -4.75 -7.92
CA MET A 56 12.53 -3.56 -8.74
C MET A 56 11.38 -2.55 -8.64
N ILE A 57 10.13 -3.03 -8.62
CA ILE A 57 8.96 -2.17 -8.42
C ILE A 57 9.00 -1.58 -7.01
N ALA A 58 9.27 -2.41 -5.99
CA ALA A 58 9.31 -1.97 -4.61
C ALA A 58 10.37 -0.89 -4.35
N GLU A 59 11.48 -0.89 -5.06
CA GLU A 59 12.50 0.16 -4.97
C GLU A 59 12.04 1.50 -5.57
N LYS A 60 11.21 1.46 -6.61
CA LYS A 60 10.74 2.66 -7.31
C LYS A 60 9.51 3.31 -6.66
N THR A 61 8.57 2.51 -6.18
CA THR A 61 7.29 3.02 -5.67
C THR A 61 7.45 3.84 -4.38
N ALA A 62 6.85 5.03 -4.33
CA ALA A 62 6.87 5.87 -3.13
C ALA A 62 6.18 5.22 -1.91
N ILE A 63 5.20 4.33 -2.15
CA ILE A 63 4.43 3.66 -1.09
C ILE A 63 5.32 2.78 -0.20
N SER A 64 6.38 2.19 -0.75
CA SER A 64 7.33 1.34 -0.02
C SER A 64 8.29 2.14 0.88
N ARG A 65 8.40 3.46 0.69
CA ARG A 65 9.33 4.32 1.44
C ARG A 65 8.92 4.48 2.90
N LYS A 66 7.63 4.28 3.22
CA LYS A 66 7.10 4.32 4.58
C LYS A 66 7.31 3.00 5.35
N GLU A 67 7.70 1.93 4.66
CA GLU A 67 7.82 0.58 5.22
C GLU A 67 9.25 0.29 5.70
N GLN A 68 9.37 -0.34 6.87
CA GLN A 68 10.67 -0.47 7.54
C GLN A 68 11.46 -1.70 7.09
N ASN A 69 10.77 -2.74 6.61
CA ASN A 69 11.41 -3.99 6.23
C ASN A 69 10.94 -4.51 4.87
N ALA A 70 11.72 -5.42 4.29
CA ALA A 70 11.46 -5.95 2.95
C ALA A 70 10.10 -6.67 2.84
N ALA A 71 9.63 -7.33 3.89
CA ALA A 71 8.34 -8.01 3.86
C ALA A 71 7.19 -6.99 3.79
N GLU A 72 7.23 -5.95 4.62
CA GLU A 72 6.27 -4.85 4.58
C GLU A 72 6.29 -4.12 3.23
N LYS A 73 7.48 -3.83 2.69
CA LYS A 73 7.64 -3.21 1.36
C LYS A 73 6.95 -4.04 0.27
N ARG A 74 7.22 -5.35 0.25
CA ARG A 74 6.59 -6.26 -0.72
C ARG A 74 5.08 -6.35 -0.53
N SER A 75 4.61 -6.45 0.71
CA SER A 75 3.18 -6.50 1.02
C SER A 75 2.46 -5.22 0.57
N ALA A 76 3.03 -4.05 0.84
CA ALA A 76 2.48 -2.76 0.42
C ALA A 76 2.43 -2.64 -1.11
N VAL A 77 3.50 -3.06 -1.80
CA VAL A 77 3.57 -3.01 -3.28
C VAL A 77 2.59 -3.99 -3.91
N ILE A 78 2.48 -5.22 -3.40
CA ILE A 78 1.50 -6.19 -3.90
C ILE A 78 0.08 -5.65 -3.70
N ALA A 79 -0.23 -5.10 -2.52
CA ALA A 79 -1.54 -4.51 -2.25
C ALA A 79 -1.85 -3.37 -3.23
N GLU A 80 -0.88 -2.50 -3.47
CA GLU A 80 -1.01 -1.38 -4.41
C GLU A 80 -1.22 -1.86 -5.85
N LEU A 81 -0.44 -2.84 -6.32
CA LEU A 81 -0.58 -3.40 -7.67
C LEU A 81 -1.94 -4.09 -7.87
N VAL A 82 -2.43 -4.82 -6.85
CA VAL A 82 -3.76 -5.44 -6.89
C VAL A 82 -4.84 -4.36 -6.95
N ASN A 83 -4.75 -3.34 -6.12
CA ASN A 83 -5.70 -2.23 -6.10
C ASN A 83 -5.68 -1.46 -7.42
N GLN A 84 -4.51 -1.15 -7.96
CA GLN A 84 -4.36 -0.47 -9.25
C GLN A 84 -5.00 -1.30 -10.37
N TYR A 85 -4.72 -2.61 -10.44
CA TYR A 85 -5.33 -3.48 -11.45
C TYR A 85 -6.86 -3.53 -11.30
N TYR A 86 -7.36 -3.59 -10.06
CA TYR A 86 -8.80 -3.55 -9.77
C TYR A 86 -9.42 -2.23 -10.21
N ILE A 87 -8.81 -1.09 -9.88
CA ILE A 87 -9.26 0.23 -10.31
C ILE A 87 -9.30 0.23 -11.83
N ASP A 88 -8.19 -0.05 -12.53
CA ASP A 88 -8.11 0.10 -13.98
C ASP A 88 -9.11 -0.79 -14.73
N ASN A 89 -9.27 -2.04 -14.31
CA ASN A 89 -9.91 -3.07 -15.13
C ASN A 89 -11.27 -3.56 -14.63
N ILE A 90 -11.61 -3.35 -13.35
CA ILE A 90 -12.80 -3.95 -12.73
C ILE A 90 -13.74 -2.88 -12.19
N LEU A 91 -13.21 -1.85 -11.55
CA LEU A 91 -14.01 -0.83 -10.88
C LEU A 91 -14.78 0.03 -11.89
N SER A 92 -16.12 -0.04 -11.84
CA SER A 92 -16.99 0.79 -12.67
C SER A 92 -16.84 2.28 -12.33
N ARG A 93 -16.84 3.15 -13.34
CA ARG A 93 -16.77 4.61 -13.21
C ARG A 93 -17.80 5.30 -14.11
N LYS A 94 -19.08 5.28 -13.73
CA LYS A 94 -20.16 5.83 -14.57
C LYS A 94 -20.41 7.31 -14.30
N HIS A 95 -20.12 7.79 -13.10
CA HIS A 95 -20.36 9.18 -12.71
C HIS A 95 -19.12 10.04 -12.99
N LYS A 96 -19.34 11.27 -13.48
CA LYS A 96 -18.28 12.24 -13.80
C LYS A 96 -17.28 12.42 -12.65
N ASN A 97 -17.77 12.51 -11.41
CA ASN A 97 -16.90 12.70 -10.24
C ASN A 97 -16.05 11.46 -9.93
N SER A 98 -16.52 10.26 -10.26
CA SER A 98 -15.73 9.02 -10.14
C SER A 98 -14.61 8.98 -11.18
N VAL A 99 -14.89 9.45 -12.40
CA VAL A 99 -13.88 9.60 -13.46
C VAL A 99 -12.81 10.61 -13.03
N LEU A 100 -13.22 11.77 -12.51
CA LEU A 100 -12.29 12.77 -11.99
C LEU A 100 -11.37 12.21 -10.89
N VAL A 101 -11.94 11.50 -9.91
CA VAL A 101 -11.15 10.87 -8.83
C VAL A 101 -10.14 9.88 -9.39
N TYR A 102 -10.53 9.08 -10.38
CA TYR A 102 -9.64 8.13 -11.05
C TYR A 102 -8.49 8.82 -11.78
N ASP A 103 -8.79 9.84 -12.57
CA ASP A 103 -7.78 10.57 -13.35
C ASP A 103 -6.75 11.24 -12.42
N VAL A 104 -7.23 11.87 -11.36
CA VAL A 104 -6.37 12.50 -10.34
C VAL A 104 -5.53 11.48 -9.60
N TYR A 105 -6.12 10.35 -9.19
CA TYR A 105 -5.40 9.25 -8.57
C TYR A 105 -4.27 8.76 -9.47
N ASN A 106 -4.54 8.50 -10.75
CA ASN A 106 -3.53 8.02 -11.69
C ASN A 106 -2.41 9.04 -11.93
N GLN A 107 -2.74 10.33 -11.99
CA GLN A 107 -1.74 11.39 -12.11
C GLN A 107 -0.82 11.43 -10.88
N ILE A 108 -1.39 11.33 -9.68
CA ILE A 108 -0.64 11.28 -8.42
C ILE A 108 0.21 10.00 -8.35
N TRP A 109 -0.36 8.86 -8.73
CA TRP A 109 0.31 7.57 -8.74
C TRP A 109 1.55 7.58 -9.65
N GLN A 110 1.40 8.08 -10.88
CA GLN A 110 2.50 8.17 -11.83
C GLN A 110 3.59 9.14 -11.33
N ALA A 111 3.20 10.30 -10.79
CA ALA A 111 4.13 11.26 -10.23
C ALA A 111 4.91 10.68 -9.03
N ASN A 112 4.25 9.90 -8.18
CA ASN A 112 4.88 9.16 -7.08
C ASN A 112 5.86 8.09 -7.60
N PHE A 113 5.50 7.38 -8.67
CA PHE A 113 6.37 6.38 -9.31
C PHE A 113 7.62 7.02 -9.92
N ASP A 114 7.48 8.21 -10.52
CA ASP A 114 8.57 9.03 -11.05
C ASP A 114 9.41 9.69 -9.93
N GLY A 115 9.04 9.49 -8.66
CA GLY A 115 9.77 9.96 -7.49
C GLY A 115 9.59 11.44 -7.17
N LYS A 116 8.56 12.10 -7.72
CA LYS A 116 8.30 13.53 -7.46
C LYS A 116 7.94 13.76 -5.98
N PRO A 117 8.45 14.85 -5.36
CA PRO A 117 8.04 15.24 -4.01
C PRO A 117 6.56 15.65 -3.96
N THR A 118 5.87 15.35 -2.85
CA THR A 118 4.43 15.64 -2.67
C THR A 118 4.07 17.10 -2.92
N ASP A 119 4.90 18.04 -2.50
CA ASP A 119 4.66 19.48 -2.71
C ASP A 119 4.75 19.88 -4.19
N MET A 120 5.56 19.17 -4.98
CA MET A 120 5.66 19.37 -6.43
C MET A 120 4.40 18.85 -7.13
N ILE A 121 3.91 17.67 -6.73
CA ILE A 121 2.66 17.09 -7.26
C ILE A 121 1.49 18.05 -7.01
N ALA A 122 1.37 18.58 -5.79
CA ALA A 122 0.33 19.55 -5.44
C ALA A 122 0.41 20.82 -6.31
N ARG A 123 1.62 21.34 -6.58
CA ARG A 123 1.80 22.50 -7.47
C ARG A 123 1.38 22.19 -8.91
N GLU A 124 1.71 21.01 -9.43
CA GLU A 124 1.32 20.59 -10.79
C GLU A 124 -0.21 20.53 -10.94
N LEU A 125 -0.91 19.94 -9.97
CA LEU A 125 -2.39 19.89 -9.97
C LEU A 125 -3.01 21.29 -9.87
N ASN A 126 -2.45 22.16 -9.02
CA ASN A 126 -2.89 23.55 -8.90
C ASN A 126 -2.69 24.35 -10.19
N ASN A 127 -1.54 24.19 -10.85
CA ASN A 127 -1.24 24.88 -12.12
C ASN A 127 -2.14 24.40 -13.26
N ALA A 128 -2.55 23.12 -13.23
CA ALA A 128 -3.51 22.56 -14.16
C ALA A 128 -4.97 22.99 -13.89
N GLY A 129 -5.23 23.69 -12.78
CA GLY A 129 -6.58 24.11 -12.40
C GLY A 129 -7.51 22.94 -12.09
N ILE A 130 -6.97 21.82 -11.60
CA ILE A 130 -7.75 20.62 -11.29
C ILE A 130 -8.48 20.83 -9.96
N ASP A 131 -9.81 20.77 -10.00
CA ASP A 131 -10.64 20.82 -8.80
C ASP A 131 -10.38 19.63 -7.86
N ILE A 132 -10.62 19.84 -6.56
CA ILE A 132 -10.32 18.85 -5.53
C ILE A 132 -11.57 18.00 -5.29
N PRO A 133 -11.53 16.68 -5.58
CA PRO A 133 -12.61 15.80 -5.19
C PRO A 133 -12.45 15.42 -3.73
N TYR A 134 -13.54 15.43 -2.97
CA TYR A 134 -13.59 14.92 -1.61
C TYR A 134 -14.78 14.00 -1.42
N PHE A 135 -14.65 13.11 -0.45
CA PHE A 135 -15.68 12.14 -0.13
C PHE A 135 -16.56 12.66 1.00
N ASP A 136 -17.81 12.95 0.69
CA ASP A 136 -18.80 13.23 1.73
C ASP A 136 -19.27 11.89 2.33
N ASN A 137 -18.78 11.60 3.53
CA ASN A 137 -19.14 10.40 4.28
C ASN A 137 -20.63 10.32 4.63
N GLN A 138 -21.36 11.45 4.67
CA GLN A 138 -22.79 11.46 5.00
C GLN A 138 -23.63 11.02 3.80
N SER A 139 -23.41 11.62 2.63
CA SER A 139 -24.14 11.25 1.40
C SER A 139 -23.56 10.02 0.70
N GLY A 140 -22.32 9.65 1.01
CA GLY A 140 -21.57 8.62 0.29
C GLY A 140 -21.22 9.04 -1.14
N LYS A 141 -21.26 10.34 -1.44
CA LYS A 141 -20.99 10.91 -2.77
C LYS A 141 -19.65 11.62 -2.80
N ILE A 142 -19.09 11.70 -4.00
CA ILE A 142 -17.93 12.54 -4.28
C ILE A 142 -18.45 13.93 -4.60
N VAL A 143 -17.98 14.91 -3.86
CA VAL A 143 -18.22 16.33 -4.13
C VAL A 143 -16.91 16.95 -4.60
N VAL A 144 -17.00 18.01 -5.39
CA VAL A 144 -15.87 18.65 -6.05
C VAL A 144 -15.86 20.12 -5.65
N GLU A 145 -14.74 20.59 -5.14
CA GLU A 145 -14.54 21.97 -4.71
C GLU A 145 -13.39 22.62 -5.46
N SER A 146 -13.59 23.88 -5.83
CA SER A 146 -12.51 24.75 -6.26
C SER A 146 -11.60 25.04 -5.06
N GLY A 147 -10.31 24.81 -5.19
CA GLY A 147 -9.38 24.99 -4.09
C GLY A 147 -7.92 24.89 -4.51
N LYS A 148 -7.03 24.87 -3.52
CA LYS A 148 -5.61 24.58 -3.73
C LYS A 148 -5.27 23.24 -3.12
N TRP A 149 -4.75 22.33 -3.94
CA TRP A 149 -4.14 21.08 -3.52
C TRP A 149 -3.04 21.34 -2.51
N LYS A 150 -3.11 20.62 -1.38
CA LYS A 150 -2.15 20.60 -0.29
C LYS A 150 -1.53 19.22 -0.18
N LYS A 151 -0.43 19.14 0.57
CA LYS A 151 0.27 17.88 0.86
C LYS A 151 -0.65 16.78 1.40
N VAL A 152 -1.56 17.11 2.32
CA VAL A 152 -2.52 16.16 2.90
C VAL A 152 -3.48 15.59 1.87
N ASP A 153 -3.85 16.37 0.85
CA ASP A 153 -4.75 15.92 -0.22
C ASP A 153 -4.03 14.88 -1.09
N ILE A 154 -2.75 15.13 -1.42
CA ILE A 154 -1.93 14.17 -2.16
C ILE A 154 -1.69 12.89 -1.37
N GLU A 155 -1.43 12.99 -0.06
CA GLU A 155 -1.25 11.82 0.80
C GLU A 155 -2.53 10.98 0.87
N THR A 156 -3.69 11.65 0.90
CA THR A 156 -5.02 11.03 0.90
C THR A 156 -5.28 10.29 -0.41
N PHE A 157 -5.02 10.94 -1.55
CA PHE A 157 -5.18 10.33 -2.88
C PHE A 157 -4.07 9.34 -3.24
N SER A 158 -3.00 9.26 -2.45
CA SER A 158 -1.99 8.20 -2.59
C SER A 158 -2.42 6.88 -1.91
N ASP A 159 -3.55 6.86 -1.21
CA ASP A 159 -4.15 5.65 -0.64
C ASP A 159 -5.16 5.06 -1.64
N SER A 160 -4.71 4.04 -2.39
CA SER A 160 -5.54 3.37 -3.40
C SER A 160 -6.80 2.73 -2.81
N ALA A 161 -6.75 2.22 -1.56
CA ALA A 161 -7.92 1.62 -0.92
C ALA A 161 -8.97 2.67 -0.56
N LEU A 162 -8.54 3.86 -0.13
CA LEU A 162 -9.44 4.99 0.09
C LEU A 162 -10.09 5.43 -1.24
N VAL A 163 -9.30 5.60 -2.29
CA VAL A 163 -9.79 6.00 -3.62
C VAL A 163 -10.81 5.00 -4.16
N ILE A 164 -10.54 3.70 -4.04
CA ILE A 164 -11.50 2.64 -4.39
C ILE A 164 -12.80 2.83 -3.62
N LYS A 165 -12.74 3.00 -2.30
CA LYS A 165 -13.92 3.17 -1.44
C LYS A 165 -14.74 4.40 -1.86
N MET A 166 -14.08 5.50 -2.21
CA MET A 166 -14.73 6.72 -2.67
C MET A 166 -15.54 6.46 -3.95
N ILE A 167 -14.90 5.85 -4.95
CA ILE A 167 -15.53 5.53 -6.23
C ILE A 167 -16.66 4.52 -6.03
N GLU A 168 -16.43 3.41 -5.33
CA GLU A 168 -17.45 2.39 -5.07
C GLU A 168 -18.68 2.98 -4.41
N SER A 169 -18.50 3.83 -3.40
CA SER A 169 -19.61 4.48 -2.72
C SER A 169 -20.36 5.42 -3.65
N ASN A 170 -19.65 6.21 -4.47
CA ASN A 170 -20.29 7.14 -5.39
C ASN A 170 -21.11 6.41 -6.45
N GLU A 171 -20.63 5.25 -6.92
CA GLU A 171 -21.26 4.43 -7.94
C GLU A 171 -22.42 3.57 -7.41
N LYS A 172 -22.52 3.37 -6.10
CA LYS A 172 -23.67 2.69 -5.50
C LYS A 172 -24.96 3.44 -5.87
N LYS A 173 -25.89 2.71 -6.48
CA LYS A 173 -27.28 3.16 -6.59
C LYS A 173 -27.84 3.25 -5.18
N ILE A 174 -28.16 4.45 -4.72
CA ILE A 174 -28.98 4.63 -3.52
C ILE A 174 -30.34 4.01 -3.89
N LYS A 175 -30.71 2.89 -3.26
CA LYS A 175 -32.10 2.45 -3.26
C LYS A 175 -32.88 3.55 -2.56
N LYS A 176 -33.58 4.41 -3.32
CA LYS A 176 -34.62 5.25 -2.76
C LYS A 176 -35.65 4.27 -2.17
N ASN A 177 -35.67 4.15 -0.85
CA ASN A 177 -36.83 3.57 -0.19
C ASN A 177 -37.99 4.49 -0.54
N ALA A 178 -38.86 4.03 -1.43
CA ALA A 178 -40.17 4.63 -1.63
C ALA A 178 -40.89 4.54 -0.28
N LYS A 179 -41.15 5.70 0.31
CA LYS A 179 -42.20 5.89 1.31
C LYS A 179 -43.26 6.76 0.66
#